data_AF-A0A2P7QZQ5-F1
#
_entry.id   AF-A0A2P7QZQ5-F1
#
_cell.length_a   1.000
_cell.length_b   1.000
_cell.length_c   1.000
_cell.angle_alpha   90.00
_cell.angle_beta   90.00
_cell.angle_gamma   90.00
#
_symmetry.space_group_name_H-M   'P 1'
#
loop_
_entity.id
_entity.type
_entity.pdbx_description
1 polymer ?
#
loop_
_entity_poly.entity_id
_entity_poly.type
_entity_poly.pdbx_seq_one_letter_code
_entity_poly.pdbx_strand_id
1 'polypeptide(L)'
;MAICTSLIEGESREANDKRRLGLILGRAIHQIEAKNYQEAINDVALARREAEAAALTDNPYFMRSRGLAFDLVESAALVRMGRTVEARDVSLRNVAALQYSLFPLLTTPTFADLIPTMSDDEDRLLQWQSRLAPTLAQRRADRLDLARRFADSARVHDAFVEFDAEHSPELNSSLAIARAAVAHGLAGNHEAAAERAQAARTNAEARKIAGKPEDDTAEFVEMMDLYEILQTERRGDIGAARRLFAARSQWVGASLGSVMEVNRRLRQGASPEELIGGLASDSDALWRDRSNAMRAALVANDDDNKTLFALTPGLRPSSAYEALSKNVWRVDKSKLVLKLEMLDSTKTKMELLFLPLADPATAMEGYVLHAALLAKSRGHNGFVFTPLIGNNIVGASFRSGNRGEKGFPEDLFISAEDVIAKLSAVIPDPVELQQRRENR
;
A
#
# COMPACT_ATOMS: atom_id res chain seq x y z
N MET A 1 4.39 21.47 -25.63
CA MET A 1 3.00 21.57 -26.14
C MET A 1 2.89 21.65 -27.68
N ALA A 2 3.50 22.63 -28.37
CA ALA A 2 3.35 22.79 -29.84
C ALA A 2 3.84 21.58 -30.67
N ILE A 3 4.98 20.99 -30.29
CA ILE A 3 5.57 19.81 -30.97
C ILE A 3 4.69 18.55 -30.80
N CYS A 4 4.12 18.33 -29.61
CA CYS A 4 3.21 17.20 -29.39
C CYS A 4 1.97 17.34 -30.28
N THR A 5 1.37 18.53 -30.33
CA THR A 5 0.18 18.80 -31.13
C THR A 5 0.43 18.57 -32.62
N SER A 6 1.55 19.05 -33.17
CA SER A 6 1.88 18.81 -34.58
C SER A 6 2.09 17.33 -34.90
N LEU A 7 2.64 16.54 -33.99
CA LEU A 7 2.84 15.09 -34.18
C LEU A 7 1.55 14.27 -33.92
N ILE A 8 0.57 14.85 -33.24
CA ILE A 8 -0.73 14.22 -32.98
C ILE A 8 -1.73 14.52 -34.11
N GLU A 9 -1.75 15.76 -34.61
CA GLU A 9 -2.83 16.27 -35.48
C GLU A 9 -2.32 16.78 -36.84
N GLY A 10 -1.02 16.97 -37.02
CA GLY A 10 -0.44 17.54 -38.24
C GLY A 10 -0.13 16.52 -39.34
N GLU A 11 0.36 17.02 -40.47
CA GLU A 11 0.66 16.23 -41.68
C GLU A 11 1.72 15.13 -41.45
N SER A 12 2.65 15.36 -40.52
CA SER A 12 3.68 14.39 -40.09
C SER A 12 3.26 13.59 -38.85
N ARG A 13 2.00 13.16 -38.80
CA ARG A 13 1.43 12.41 -37.67
C ARG A 13 2.24 11.16 -37.34
N GLU A 14 2.52 10.92 -36.06
CA GLU A 14 3.18 9.68 -35.60
C GLU A 14 2.29 8.46 -35.92
N ALA A 15 2.83 7.53 -36.71
CA ALA A 15 2.14 6.36 -37.22
C ALA A 15 2.27 5.13 -36.29
N ASN A 16 3.25 5.11 -35.38
CA ASN A 16 3.37 4.07 -34.38
C ASN A 16 2.41 4.32 -33.21
N ASP A 17 1.37 3.50 -33.07
CA ASP A 17 0.33 3.65 -32.05
C ASP A 17 0.91 3.82 -30.63
N LYS A 18 1.90 3.01 -30.25
CA LYS A 18 2.50 3.06 -28.91
C LYS A 18 3.25 4.36 -28.63
N ARG A 19 3.92 4.94 -29.63
CA ARG A 19 4.60 6.24 -29.51
C ARG A 19 3.59 7.37 -29.52
N ARG A 20 2.59 7.29 -30.39
CA ARG A 20 1.49 8.24 -30.48
C ARG A 20 0.74 8.38 -29.16
N LEU A 21 0.40 7.28 -28.50
CA LEU A 21 -0.20 7.30 -27.16
C LEU A 21 0.68 8.02 -26.14
N GLY A 22 2.00 7.80 -26.19
CA GLY A 22 2.96 8.53 -25.35
C GLY A 22 2.94 10.03 -25.59
N LEU A 23 2.79 10.48 -26.85
CA LEU A 23 2.69 11.90 -27.19
C LEU A 23 1.39 12.53 -26.68
N ILE A 24 0.25 11.84 -26.81
CA ILE A 24 -1.04 12.33 -26.30
C ILE A 24 -1.01 12.45 -24.78
N LEU A 25 -0.50 11.43 -24.08
CA LEU A 25 -0.35 11.47 -22.63
C LEU A 25 0.64 12.55 -22.17
N GLY A 26 1.74 12.75 -22.91
CA GLY A 26 2.66 13.86 -22.67
C GLY A 26 1.99 15.23 -22.85
N ARG A 27 1.11 15.38 -23.85
CA ARG A 27 0.29 16.59 -24.01
C ARG A 27 -0.66 16.78 -22.83
N ALA A 28 -1.32 15.73 -22.36
CA ALA A 28 -2.19 15.79 -21.18
C ALA A 28 -1.44 16.28 -19.93
N ILE A 29 -0.20 15.83 -19.71
CA ILE A 29 0.67 16.35 -18.64
C ILE A 29 0.91 17.85 -18.79
N HIS A 30 1.27 18.31 -19.99
CA HIS A 30 1.44 19.74 -20.25
C HIS A 30 0.15 20.56 -20.06
N GLN A 31 -1.03 19.95 -20.28
CA GLN A 31 -2.30 20.61 -19.98
C GLN A 31 -2.52 20.75 -18.46
N ILE A 32 -2.07 19.78 -17.65
CA ILE A 32 -2.08 19.90 -16.19
C ILE A 32 -1.15 21.02 -15.73
N GLU A 33 0.08 21.09 -16.27
CA GLU A 33 1.04 22.18 -16.01
C GLU A 33 0.43 23.56 -16.35
N ALA A 34 -0.26 23.65 -17.49
CA ALA A 34 -0.96 24.86 -17.93
C ALA A 34 -2.29 25.14 -17.19
N LYS A 35 -2.66 24.30 -16.20
CA LYS A 35 -3.92 24.37 -15.44
C LYS A 35 -5.19 24.18 -16.28
N ASN A 36 -5.05 23.60 -17.47
CA ASN A 36 -6.14 23.24 -18.38
C ASN A 36 -6.64 21.82 -18.09
N TYR A 37 -7.10 21.57 -16.87
CA TYR A 37 -7.40 20.22 -16.37
C TYR A 37 -8.45 19.46 -17.20
N GLN A 38 -9.46 20.16 -17.73
CA GLN A 38 -10.46 19.52 -18.59
C GLN A 38 -9.88 19.07 -19.92
N GLU A 39 -8.93 19.82 -20.50
CA GLU A 39 -8.23 19.42 -21.72
C GLU A 39 -7.30 18.23 -21.49
N ALA A 40 -6.67 18.13 -20.31
CA ALA A 40 -5.92 16.94 -19.93
C ALA A 40 -6.81 15.69 -19.91
N ILE A 41 -8.03 15.80 -19.36
CA ILE A 41 -9.02 14.71 -19.37
C ILE A 41 -9.45 14.36 -20.79
N ASN A 42 -9.67 15.36 -21.65
CA ASN A 42 -10.01 15.14 -23.07
C ASN A 42 -8.90 14.39 -23.82
N ASP A 43 -7.63 14.73 -23.55
CA ASP A 43 -6.46 14.05 -24.10
C ASP A 43 -6.35 12.60 -23.61
N VAL A 44 -6.63 12.34 -22.32
CA VAL A 44 -6.71 10.96 -21.81
C VAL A 44 -7.81 10.17 -22.51
N ALA A 45 -8.99 10.75 -22.70
CA ALA A 45 -10.09 10.10 -23.40
C ALA A 45 -9.72 9.79 -24.86
N LEU A 46 -8.98 10.69 -25.53
CA LEU A 46 -8.43 10.43 -26.86
C LEU A 46 -7.44 9.26 -26.84
N ALA A 47 -6.48 9.25 -25.90
CA ALA A 47 -5.50 8.19 -25.78
C ALA A 47 -6.17 6.82 -25.53
N ARG A 48 -7.21 6.77 -24.71
CA ARG A 48 -7.97 5.54 -24.45
C ARG A 48 -8.64 5.01 -25.73
N ARG A 49 -9.34 5.87 -26.49
CA ARG A 49 -9.96 5.49 -27.77
C ARG A 49 -8.95 4.98 -28.79
N GLU A 50 -7.79 5.62 -28.91
CA GLU A 50 -6.74 5.18 -29.84
C GLU A 50 -6.10 3.85 -29.39
N ALA A 51 -5.95 3.63 -28.08
CA ALA A 51 -5.46 2.36 -27.55
C ALA A 51 -6.44 1.21 -27.81
N GLU A 52 -7.74 1.45 -27.69
CA GLU A 52 -8.80 0.50 -28.05
C GLU A 52 -8.76 0.17 -29.55
N ALA A 53 -8.66 1.19 -30.41
CA ALA A 53 -8.57 1.00 -31.87
C ALA A 53 -7.32 0.20 -32.29
N ALA A 54 -6.24 0.30 -31.53
CA ALA A 54 -5.00 -0.45 -31.73
C ALA A 54 -4.99 -1.82 -31.01
N ALA A 55 -6.10 -2.26 -30.41
CA ALA A 55 -6.23 -3.48 -29.62
C ALA A 55 -5.20 -3.61 -28.47
N LEU A 56 -4.73 -2.46 -27.93
CA LEU A 56 -3.75 -2.42 -26.84
C LEU A 56 -4.41 -2.61 -25.48
N THR A 57 -5.70 -2.31 -25.34
CA THR A 57 -6.46 -2.50 -24.10
C THR A 57 -6.64 -3.98 -23.73
N ASP A 58 -6.63 -4.87 -24.73
CA ASP A 58 -6.69 -6.33 -24.51
C ASP A 58 -5.31 -6.94 -24.21
N ASN A 59 -4.25 -6.15 -24.34
CA ASN A 59 -2.88 -6.60 -24.09
C ASN A 59 -2.55 -6.52 -22.59
N PRO A 60 -2.37 -7.66 -21.88
CA PRO A 60 -2.15 -7.67 -20.44
C PRO A 60 -0.82 -7.01 -20.04
N TYR A 61 0.18 -6.98 -20.92
CA TYR A 61 1.47 -6.32 -20.65
C TYR A 61 1.35 -4.80 -20.75
N PHE A 62 0.53 -4.30 -21.69
CA PHE A 62 0.28 -2.88 -21.84
C PHE A 62 -0.51 -2.34 -20.66
N MET A 63 -1.61 -3.00 -20.28
CA MET A 63 -2.48 -2.55 -19.18
C MET A 63 -1.82 -2.60 -17.81
N ARG A 64 -0.83 -3.49 -17.59
CA ARG A 64 -0.01 -3.53 -16.36
C ARG A 64 1.11 -2.49 -16.30
N SER A 65 1.33 -1.76 -17.39
CA SER A 65 2.42 -0.79 -17.51
C SER A 65 1.91 0.56 -18.02
N ARG A 66 2.08 0.87 -19.31
CA ARG A 66 1.73 2.17 -19.88
C ARG A 66 0.23 2.46 -19.82
N GLY A 67 -0.64 1.45 -19.90
CA GLY A 67 -2.10 1.62 -19.83
C GLY A 67 -2.57 2.23 -18.50
N LEU A 68 -1.78 2.13 -17.43
CA LEU A 68 -2.07 2.78 -16.15
C LEU A 68 -2.12 4.29 -16.25
N ALA A 69 -1.36 4.87 -17.19
CA ALA A 69 -1.28 6.31 -17.37
C ALA A 69 -2.65 6.97 -17.61
N PHE A 70 -3.62 6.24 -18.19
CA PHE A 70 -4.95 6.80 -18.43
C PHE A 70 -5.61 7.23 -17.12
N ASP A 71 -5.74 6.30 -16.17
CA ASP A 71 -6.42 6.58 -14.91
C ASP A 71 -5.57 7.49 -14.01
N LEU A 72 -4.23 7.38 -14.07
CA LEU A 72 -3.31 8.22 -13.30
C LEU A 72 -3.38 9.70 -13.70
N VAL A 73 -3.38 9.99 -15.00
CA VAL A 73 -3.44 11.37 -15.49
C VAL A 73 -4.84 11.96 -15.32
N GLU A 74 -5.89 11.18 -15.58
CA GLU A 74 -7.29 11.61 -15.39
C GLU A 74 -7.57 11.96 -13.92
N SER A 75 -7.19 11.08 -12.99
CA SER A 75 -7.36 11.32 -11.56
C SER A 75 -6.54 12.52 -11.06
N ALA A 76 -5.32 12.70 -11.57
CA ALA A 76 -4.48 13.86 -11.26
C ALA A 76 -5.11 15.19 -11.73
N ALA A 77 -5.78 15.22 -12.88
CA ALA A 77 -6.53 16.38 -13.33
C ALA A 77 -7.78 16.62 -12.45
N LEU A 78 -8.54 15.57 -12.16
CA LEU A 78 -9.77 15.65 -11.35
C LEU A 78 -9.53 16.19 -9.93
N VAL A 79 -8.47 15.72 -9.26
CA VAL A 79 -8.16 16.19 -7.90
C VAL A 79 -7.86 17.68 -7.86
N ARG A 80 -7.20 18.22 -8.90
CA ARG A 80 -6.89 19.65 -9.05
C ARG A 80 -8.11 20.49 -9.38
N MET A 81 -9.13 19.89 -10.01
CA MET A 81 -10.46 20.49 -10.16
C MET A 81 -11.32 20.43 -8.88
N GLY A 82 -10.79 19.92 -7.77
CA GLY A 82 -11.53 19.73 -6.52
C GLY A 82 -12.45 18.51 -6.50
N ARG A 83 -12.47 17.70 -7.56
CA ARG A 83 -13.31 16.49 -7.71
C ARG A 83 -12.63 15.28 -7.07
N THR A 84 -12.31 15.37 -5.78
CA THR A 84 -11.42 14.42 -5.08
C THR A 84 -12.00 13.00 -4.99
N VAL A 85 -13.30 12.86 -4.72
CA VAL A 85 -13.95 11.54 -4.66
C VAL A 85 -13.85 10.83 -6.01
N GLU A 86 -14.16 11.55 -7.09
CA GLU A 86 -14.06 11.01 -8.44
C GLU A 86 -12.62 10.72 -8.85
N ALA A 87 -11.66 11.56 -8.45
CA ALA A 87 -10.24 11.29 -8.66
C ALA A 87 -9.81 9.97 -8.01
N ARG A 88 -10.26 9.71 -6.77
CA ARG A 88 -10.02 8.43 -6.09
C ARG A 88 -10.64 7.29 -6.88
N ASP A 89 -11.93 7.39 -7.21
CA ASP A 89 -12.65 6.29 -7.87
C ASP A 89 -12.05 5.98 -9.26
N VAL A 90 -11.62 6.99 -10.02
CA VAL A 90 -10.88 6.83 -11.27
C VAL A 90 -9.55 6.11 -11.04
N SER A 91 -8.75 6.57 -10.06
CA SER A 91 -7.44 5.97 -9.76
C SER A 91 -7.52 4.49 -9.34
N LEU A 92 -8.66 4.06 -8.79
CA LEU A 92 -8.89 2.70 -8.31
C LEU A 92 -9.53 1.76 -9.35
N ARG A 93 -10.11 2.31 -10.44
CA ARG A 93 -10.93 1.55 -11.42
C ARG A 93 -10.28 0.26 -11.94
N ASN A 94 -8.97 0.28 -12.19
CA ASN A 94 -8.22 -0.86 -12.75
C ASN A 94 -7.21 -1.47 -11.77
N VAL A 95 -7.25 -1.09 -10.49
CA VAL A 95 -6.25 -1.52 -9.50
C VAL A 95 -6.29 -3.04 -9.27
N ALA A 96 -7.43 -3.70 -9.53
CA ALA A 96 -7.57 -5.15 -9.43
C ALA A 96 -6.70 -5.95 -10.40
N ALA A 97 -6.37 -5.37 -11.56
CA ALA A 97 -5.42 -5.97 -12.49
C ALA A 97 -3.99 -5.98 -11.92
N LEU A 98 -3.71 -5.09 -10.95
CA LEU A 98 -2.39 -4.87 -10.36
C LEU A 98 -2.19 -5.58 -9.02
N GLN A 99 -3.12 -6.44 -8.59
CA GLN A 99 -3.10 -7.09 -7.28
C GLN A 99 -1.74 -7.68 -6.84
N TYR A 100 -0.92 -8.15 -7.78
CA TYR A 100 0.40 -8.73 -7.50
C TYR A 100 1.58 -7.91 -8.04
N SER A 101 1.30 -6.72 -8.57
CA SER A 101 2.29 -5.79 -9.11
C SER A 101 2.67 -4.77 -8.04
N LEU A 102 3.60 -5.13 -7.14
CA LEU A 102 3.97 -4.33 -5.96
C LEU A 102 4.24 -2.86 -6.28
N PHE A 103 5.14 -2.56 -7.22
CA PHE A 103 5.51 -1.17 -7.49
C PHE A 103 4.32 -0.31 -7.95
N PRO A 104 3.52 -0.71 -8.96
CA PRO A 104 2.27 -0.01 -9.26
C PRO A 104 1.34 0.18 -8.06
N LEU A 105 1.20 -0.83 -7.18
CA LEU A 105 0.38 -0.67 -5.97
C LEU A 105 0.95 0.40 -5.03
N LEU A 106 2.28 0.50 -4.88
CA LEU A 106 2.92 1.47 -3.98
C LEU A 106 2.94 2.90 -4.53
N THR A 107 3.11 3.04 -5.84
CA THR A 107 3.37 4.34 -6.47
C THR A 107 2.15 5.00 -7.08
N THR A 108 1.02 4.29 -7.17
CA THR A 108 -0.23 4.86 -7.71
C THR A 108 -0.79 5.91 -6.74
N PRO A 109 -0.90 7.20 -7.13
CA PRO A 109 -1.59 8.19 -6.34
C PRO A 109 -3.09 7.88 -6.32
N THR A 110 -3.61 7.45 -5.17
CA THR A 110 -5.03 7.11 -5.02
C THR A 110 -5.90 8.29 -4.62
N PHE A 111 -5.26 9.36 -4.12
CA PHE A 111 -5.94 10.50 -3.49
C PHE A 111 -6.86 10.13 -2.31
N ALA A 112 -6.81 8.89 -1.84
CA ALA A 112 -7.64 8.37 -0.76
C ALA A 112 -7.40 9.11 0.54
N ASP A 113 -6.14 9.50 0.81
CA ASP A 113 -5.75 10.24 2.00
C ASP A 113 -6.33 11.68 2.05
N LEU A 114 -6.98 12.15 0.97
CA LEU A 114 -7.71 13.43 0.93
C LEU A 114 -9.21 13.29 1.24
N ILE A 115 -9.68 12.09 1.56
CA ILE A 115 -11.09 11.75 1.81
C ILE A 115 -11.20 11.04 3.16
N PRO A 116 -12.09 11.49 4.08
CA PRO A 116 -12.15 10.90 5.42
C PRO A 116 -12.79 9.50 5.39
N THR A 117 -13.72 9.25 4.47
CA THR A 117 -14.37 7.94 4.25
C THR A 117 -13.49 7.00 3.45
N MET A 118 -13.70 5.70 3.62
CA MET A 118 -13.00 4.64 2.89
C MET A 118 -13.97 3.89 1.97
N SER A 119 -13.54 3.61 0.74
CA SER A 119 -14.30 2.75 -0.20
C SER A 119 -13.84 1.29 -0.13
N ASP A 120 -14.66 0.35 -0.62
CA ASP A 120 -14.29 -1.08 -0.67
C ASP A 120 -13.08 -1.33 -1.58
N ASP A 121 -12.96 -0.60 -2.69
CA ASP A 121 -11.81 -0.74 -3.60
C ASP A 121 -10.52 -0.17 -2.99
N GLU A 122 -10.63 0.89 -2.17
CA GLU A 122 -9.52 1.42 -1.39
C GLU A 122 -9.04 0.42 -0.34
N ASP A 123 -9.96 -0.19 0.42
CA ASP A 123 -9.63 -1.23 1.40
C ASP A 123 -8.98 -2.44 0.74
N ARG A 124 -9.50 -2.85 -0.42
CA ARG A 124 -8.94 -3.95 -1.21
C ARG A 124 -7.52 -3.65 -1.71
N LEU A 125 -7.27 -2.44 -2.21
CA LEU A 125 -5.94 -2.00 -2.59
C LEU A 125 -4.96 -2.06 -1.41
N LEU A 126 -5.35 -1.49 -0.27
CA LEU A 126 -4.50 -1.46 0.94
C LEU A 126 -4.26 -2.88 1.49
N GLN A 127 -5.23 -3.79 1.35
CA GLN A 127 -5.04 -5.21 1.69
C GLN A 127 -4.03 -5.89 0.76
N TRP A 128 -4.07 -5.61 -0.55
CA TRP A 128 -3.07 -6.16 -1.47
C TRP A 128 -1.67 -5.61 -1.20
N GLN A 129 -1.56 -4.32 -0.89
CA GLN A 129 -0.31 -3.72 -0.43
C GLN A 129 0.21 -4.42 0.83
N SER A 130 -0.63 -4.62 1.86
CA SER A 130 -0.19 -5.27 3.11
C SER A 130 0.20 -6.74 2.91
N ARG A 131 -0.49 -7.47 2.02
CA ARG A 131 -0.12 -8.85 1.68
C ARG A 131 1.24 -8.95 0.98
N LEU A 132 1.56 -8.01 0.11
CA LEU A 132 2.85 -7.98 -0.61
C LEU A 132 3.96 -7.26 0.15
N ALA A 133 3.62 -6.53 1.22
CA ALA A 133 4.53 -5.83 2.10
C ALA A 133 3.87 -5.66 3.48
N PRO A 134 4.05 -6.61 4.42
CA PRO A 134 3.36 -6.64 5.71
C PRO A 134 3.47 -5.35 6.53
N THR A 135 4.58 -4.62 6.41
CA THR A 135 4.77 -3.31 7.06
C THR A 135 3.74 -2.25 6.64
N LEU A 136 3.09 -2.41 5.48
CA LEU A 136 2.01 -1.54 5.01
C LEU A 136 0.64 -1.88 5.63
N ALA A 137 0.54 -2.94 6.43
CA ALA A 137 -0.65 -3.21 7.24
C ALA A 137 -1.00 -2.02 8.14
N GLN A 138 0.01 -1.30 8.65
CA GLN A 138 -0.18 -0.09 9.44
C GLN A 138 -0.97 0.98 8.67
N ARG A 139 -0.62 1.21 7.40
CA ARG A 139 -1.32 2.21 6.57
C ARG A 139 -2.79 1.84 6.38
N ARG A 140 -3.09 0.56 6.19
CA ARG A 140 -4.46 0.06 6.10
C ARG A 140 -5.22 0.29 7.41
N ALA A 141 -4.62 -0.05 8.54
CA ALA A 141 -5.20 0.18 9.87
C ALA A 141 -5.49 1.66 10.14
N ASP A 142 -4.54 2.56 9.83
CA ASP A 142 -4.73 4.01 9.98
C ASP A 142 -5.91 4.54 9.15
N ARG A 143 -6.10 4.00 7.94
CA ARG A 143 -7.24 4.34 7.07
C ARG A 143 -8.56 3.80 7.61
N LEU A 144 -8.57 2.59 8.14
CA LEU A 144 -9.73 2.00 8.81
C LEU A 144 -10.13 2.82 10.05
N ASP A 145 -9.16 3.28 10.85
CA ASP A 145 -9.40 4.17 11.99
C ASP A 145 -10.05 5.49 11.56
N LEU A 146 -9.57 6.11 10.48
CA LEU A 146 -10.14 7.36 9.97
C LEU A 146 -11.57 7.17 9.46
N ALA A 147 -11.86 5.98 8.91
CA ALA A 147 -13.21 5.54 8.55
C ALA A 147 -14.04 5.01 9.74
N ARG A 148 -13.52 5.09 10.98
CA ARG A 148 -14.12 4.58 12.23
C ARG A 148 -14.41 3.08 12.24
N ARG A 149 -13.71 2.30 11.43
CA ARG A 149 -13.78 0.83 11.37
C ARG A 149 -12.79 0.20 12.36
N PHE A 150 -12.89 0.56 13.64
CA PHE A 150 -11.89 0.19 14.67
C PHE A 150 -11.76 -1.31 14.89
N ALA A 151 -12.85 -2.09 14.75
CA ALA A 151 -12.79 -3.55 14.86
C ALA A 151 -11.96 -4.19 13.73
N ASP A 152 -12.08 -3.66 12.51
CA ASP A 152 -11.28 -4.11 11.37
C ASP A 152 -9.81 -3.67 11.52
N SER A 153 -9.59 -2.44 12.00
CA SER A 153 -8.25 -1.94 12.33
C SER A 153 -7.54 -2.83 13.36
N ALA A 154 -8.24 -3.20 14.45
CA ALA A 154 -7.73 -4.11 15.47
C ALA A 154 -7.31 -5.47 14.88
N ARG A 155 -8.14 -6.05 14.00
CA ARG A 155 -7.80 -7.29 13.28
C ARG A 155 -6.53 -7.18 12.44
N VAL A 156 -6.36 -6.07 11.71
CA VAL A 156 -5.18 -5.85 10.87
C VAL A 156 -3.93 -5.71 11.74
N HIS A 157 -4.03 -4.99 12.86
CA HIS A 157 -2.94 -4.89 13.83
C HIS A 157 -2.56 -6.25 14.42
N ASP A 158 -3.54 -7.05 14.83
CA ASP A 158 -3.31 -8.38 15.38
C ASP A 158 -2.64 -9.31 14.37
N ALA A 159 -3.08 -9.27 13.10
CA ALA A 159 -2.44 -10.01 12.02
C ALA A 159 -0.97 -9.59 11.83
N PHE A 160 -0.67 -8.29 11.89
CA PHE A 160 0.70 -7.81 11.76
C PHE A 160 1.58 -8.21 12.97
N VAL A 161 1.05 -8.09 14.19
CA VAL A 161 1.74 -8.52 15.42
C VAL A 161 2.03 -10.03 15.40
N GLU A 162 1.08 -10.85 14.97
CA GLU A 162 1.29 -12.30 14.81
C GLU A 162 2.38 -12.59 13.77
N PHE A 163 2.31 -11.90 12.63
CA PHE A 163 3.29 -12.05 11.56
C PHE A 163 4.72 -11.74 12.04
N ASP A 164 4.92 -10.58 12.67
CA ASP A 164 6.22 -10.14 13.15
C ASP A 164 6.76 -11.06 14.25
N ALA A 165 5.92 -11.46 15.21
CA ALA A 165 6.32 -12.37 16.28
C ALA A 165 6.79 -13.73 15.75
N GLU A 166 6.23 -14.21 14.65
CA GLU A 166 6.56 -15.52 14.08
C GLU A 166 7.73 -15.49 13.09
N HIS A 167 7.87 -14.42 12.28
CA HIS A 167 8.83 -14.35 11.17
C HIS A 167 10.03 -13.43 11.41
N SER A 168 9.89 -12.48 12.32
CA SER A 168 10.90 -11.47 12.66
C SER A 168 10.88 -11.16 14.16
N PRO A 169 11.04 -12.16 15.05
CA PRO A 169 10.85 -11.99 16.50
C PRO A 169 11.79 -10.93 17.11
N GLU A 170 12.98 -10.74 16.55
CA GLU A 170 13.92 -9.68 16.95
C GLU A 170 13.49 -8.26 16.54
N LEU A 171 12.60 -8.15 15.55
CA LEU A 171 12.00 -6.89 15.09
C LEU A 171 10.59 -6.68 15.66
N ASN A 172 10.09 -7.61 16.48
CA ASN A 172 8.77 -7.51 17.10
C ASN A 172 8.67 -6.21 17.92
N SER A 173 7.91 -5.26 17.40
CA SER A 173 7.86 -3.86 17.84
C SER A 173 6.85 -3.70 18.97
N SER A 174 7.27 -3.13 20.10
CA SER A 174 6.34 -2.80 21.20
C SER A 174 5.32 -1.75 20.77
N LEU A 175 5.71 -0.83 19.88
CA LEU A 175 4.80 0.13 19.27
C LEU A 175 3.70 -0.56 18.46
N ALA A 176 4.03 -1.55 17.63
CA ALA A 176 3.02 -2.29 16.85
C ALA A 176 1.98 -2.97 17.77
N ILE A 177 2.43 -3.55 18.88
CA ILE A 177 1.54 -4.15 19.89
C ILE A 177 0.70 -3.08 20.60
N ALA A 178 1.28 -1.92 20.92
CA ALA A 178 0.56 -0.82 21.56
C ALA A 178 -0.52 -0.21 20.64
N ARG A 179 -0.27 -0.14 19.33
CA ARG A 179 -1.29 0.26 18.35
C ARG A 179 -2.47 -0.72 18.32
N ALA A 180 -2.21 -2.03 18.40
CA ALA A 180 -3.26 -3.03 18.55
C ALA A 180 -4.11 -2.78 19.80
N ALA A 181 -3.49 -2.44 20.94
CA ALA A 181 -4.20 -2.11 22.17
C ALA A 181 -5.15 -0.92 22.02
N VAL A 182 -4.68 0.17 21.37
CA VAL A 182 -5.52 1.35 21.09
C VAL A 182 -6.69 0.98 20.17
N ALA A 183 -6.43 0.27 19.08
CA ALA A 183 -7.47 -0.14 18.13
C ALA A 183 -8.54 -1.03 18.80
N HIS A 184 -8.14 -2.01 19.62
CA HIS A 184 -9.07 -2.80 20.42
C HIS A 184 -9.85 -1.96 21.43
N GLY A 185 -9.19 -0.99 22.09
CA GLY A 185 -9.83 -0.07 23.04
C GLY A 185 -10.92 0.77 22.38
N LEU A 186 -10.62 1.33 21.19
CA LEU A 186 -11.58 2.10 20.39
C LEU A 186 -12.74 1.25 19.86
N ALA A 187 -12.46 -0.01 19.52
CA ALA A 187 -13.46 -1.00 19.11
C ALA A 187 -14.35 -1.50 20.27
N GLY A 188 -14.05 -1.15 21.52
CA GLY A 188 -14.77 -1.64 22.71
C GLY A 188 -14.32 -3.02 23.20
N ASN A 189 -13.29 -3.61 22.59
CA ASN A 189 -12.73 -4.91 22.96
C ASN A 189 -11.75 -4.77 24.13
N HIS A 190 -12.24 -4.35 25.29
CA HIS A 190 -11.38 -3.84 26.36
C HIS A 190 -10.46 -4.89 27.01
N GLU A 191 -10.87 -6.16 27.05
CA GLU A 191 -10.03 -7.24 27.57
C GLU A 191 -8.82 -7.47 26.67
N ALA A 192 -9.06 -7.67 25.37
CA ALA A 192 -8.00 -7.76 24.36
C ALA A 192 -7.10 -6.50 24.36
N ALA A 193 -7.69 -5.31 24.52
CA ALA A 193 -6.93 -4.07 24.63
C ALA A 193 -5.96 -4.09 25.82
N ALA A 194 -6.40 -4.59 26.98
CA ALA A 194 -5.58 -4.70 28.17
C ALA A 194 -4.48 -5.77 28.03
N GLU A 195 -4.79 -6.91 27.42
CA GLU A 195 -3.80 -7.95 27.12
C GLU A 195 -2.71 -7.42 26.19
N ARG A 196 -3.09 -6.73 25.11
CA ARG A 196 -2.14 -6.11 24.17
C ARG A 196 -1.32 -5.03 24.85
N ALA A 197 -1.93 -4.15 25.64
CA ALA A 197 -1.22 -3.11 26.39
C ALA A 197 -0.18 -3.70 27.36
N GLN A 198 -0.53 -4.80 28.05
CA GLN A 198 0.42 -5.49 28.93
C GLN A 198 1.53 -6.17 28.14
N ALA A 199 1.22 -6.84 27.03
CA ALA A 199 2.20 -7.47 26.16
C ALA A 199 3.21 -6.44 25.59
N ALA A 200 2.71 -5.28 25.17
CA ALA A 200 3.50 -4.14 24.72
C ALA A 200 4.49 -3.66 25.80
N ARG A 201 4.04 -3.45 27.04
CA ARG A 201 4.91 -3.07 28.16
C ARG A 201 5.96 -4.13 28.46
N THR A 202 5.55 -5.41 28.51
CA THR A 202 6.45 -6.53 28.76
C THR A 202 7.54 -6.64 27.69
N ASN A 203 7.17 -6.47 26.41
CA ASN A 203 8.13 -6.50 25.29
C ASN A 203 9.13 -5.34 25.39
N ALA A 204 8.65 -4.12 25.60
CA ALA A 204 9.50 -2.93 25.71
C ALA A 204 10.52 -3.06 26.84
N GLU A 205 10.09 -3.53 28.02
CA GLU A 205 10.98 -3.72 29.17
C GLU A 205 11.98 -4.87 28.93
N ALA A 206 11.53 -5.99 28.36
CA ALA A 206 12.42 -7.11 28.03
C ALA A 206 13.54 -6.68 27.06
N ARG A 207 13.21 -5.87 26.05
CA ARG A 207 14.17 -5.32 25.07
C ARG A 207 15.15 -4.35 25.71
N LYS A 208 14.67 -3.48 26.60
CA LYS A 208 15.52 -2.57 27.38
C LYS A 208 16.50 -3.33 28.28
N ILE A 209 16.03 -4.35 29.02
CA ILE A 209 16.87 -5.22 29.84
C ILE A 209 17.91 -5.96 28.99
N ALA A 210 17.53 -6.39 27.79
CA ALA A 210 18.43 -7.03 26.83
C ALA A 210 19.45 -6.07 26.16
N GLY A 211 19.48 -4.79 26.54
CA GLY A 211 20.38 -3.79 25.96
C GLY A 211 20.06 -3.43 24.51
N LYS A 212 18.82 -3.65 24.07
CA LYS A 212 18.34 -3.41 22.71
C LYS A 212 17.05 -2.58 22.72
N PRO A 213 17.07 -1.38 23.32
CA PRO A 213 15.89 -0.50 23.31
C PRO A 213 15.46 -0.22 21.86
N GLU A 214 14.17 0.02 21.67
CA GLU A 214 13.61 0.34 20.36
C GLU A 214 13.77 1.84 20.05
N ASP A 215 14.02 2.18 18.80
CA ASP A 215 14.25 3.57 18.35
C ASP A 215 12.97 4.43 18.43
N ASP A 216 11.80 3.80 18.40
CA ASP A 216 10.44 4.40 18.39
C ASP A 216 9.85 4.53 19.81
N THR A 217 10.71 4.73 20.82
CA THR A 217 10.29 4.82 22.23
C THR A 217 9.31 5.99 22.48
N ALA A 218 9.44 7.12 21.77
CA ALA A 218 8.57 8.27 21.96
C ALA A 218 7.14 8.01 21.47
N GLU A 219 7.02 7.39 20.29
CA GLU A 219 5.76 6.95 19.69
C GLU A 219 5.13 5.83 20.50
N PHE A 220 5.93 4.92 21.05
CA PHE A 220 5.45 3.89 21.98
C PHE A 220 4.80 4.51 23.22
N VAL A 221 5.48 5.46 23.88
CA VAL A 221 4.91 6.18 25.04
C VAL A 221 3.63 6.89 24.65
N GLU A 222 3.59 7.53 23.48
CA GLU A 222 2.37 8.14 22.96
C GLU A 222 1.19 7.15 22.87
N MET A 223 1.41 5.94 22.36
CA MET A 223 0.34 4.95 22.20
C MET A 223 -0.17 4.50 23.55
N MET A 224 0.73 4.33 24.51
CA MET A 224 0.36 3.97 25.87
C MET A 224 -0.39 5.09 26.60
N ASP A 225 -0.05 6.36 26.35
CA ASP A 225 -0.80 7.51 26.84
C ASP A 225 -2.23 7.54 26.26
N LEU A 226 -2.36 7.33 24.95
CA LEU A 226 -3.68 7.28 24.29
C LEU A 226 -4.53 6.13 24.81
N TYR A 227 -3.92 4.96 25.05
CA TYR A 227 -4.59 3.83 25.68
C TYR A 227 -5.03 4.14 27.13
N GLU A 228 -4.20 4.80 27.94
CA GLU A 228 -4.59 5.16 29.30
C GLU A 228 -5.73 6.19 29.32
N ILE A 229 -5.77 7.12 28.36
CA ILE A 229 -6.89 8.04 28.18
C ILE A 229 -8.19 7.27 27.92
N LEU A 230 -8.17 6.28 27.02
CA LEU A 230 -9.32 5.40 26.76
C LEU A 230 -9.77 4.62 28.00
N GLN A 231 -8.82 4.12 28.80
CA GLN A 231 -9.15 3.44 30.05
C GLN A 231 -9.73 4.39 31.11
N THR A 232 -9.20 5.60 31.21
CA THR A 232 -9.68 6.64 32.13
C THR A 232 -11.10 7.07 31.77
N GLU A 233 -11.36 7.28 30.47
CA GLU A 233 -12.68 7.55 29.93
C GLU A 233 -13.66 6.41 30.29
N ARG A 234 -13.27 5.16 30.04
CA ARG A 234 -14.08 3.97 30.33
C ARG A 234 -14.44 3.84 31.82
N ARG A 235 -13.51 4.18 32.72
CA ARG A 235 -13.73 4.17 34.18
C ARG A 235 -14.69 5.28 34.63
N GLY A 236 -15.10 6.18 33.74
CA GLY A 236 -16.04 7.27 34.01
C GLY A 236 -15.39 8.58 34.43
N ASP A 237 -14.06 8.65 34.54
CA ASP A 237 -13.34 9.89 34.88
C ASP A 237 -13.05 10.72 33.61
N ILE A 238 -14.12 11.20 32.98
CA ILE A 238 -14.04 11.97 31.73
C ILE A 238 -13.21 13.24 31.91
N GLY A 239 -13.28 13.88 33.08
CA GLY A 239 -12.49 15.07 33.39
C GLY A 239 -10.99 14.80 33.41
N ALA A 240 -10.55 13.68 34.02
CA ALA A 240 -9.14 13.28 33.95
C ALA A 240 -8.72 12.89 32.53
N ALA A 241 -9.55 12.15 31.80
CA ALA A 241 -9.26 11.80 30.40
C ALA A 241 -9.07 13.04 29.52
N ARG A 242 -9.93 14.07 29.68
CA ARG A 242 -9.79 15.37 29.00
C ARG A 242 -8.47 16.05 29.33
N ARG A 243 -8.09 16.13 30.61
CA ARG A 243 -6.82 16.74 31.04
C ARG A 243 -5.61 16.01 30.45
N LEU A 244 -5.62 14.68 30.47
CA LEU A 244 -4.54 13.87 29.89
C LEU A 244 -4.42 14.09 28.38
N PHE A 245 -5.55 14.10 27.66
CA PHE A 245 -5.55 14.35 26.21
C PHE A 245 -5.09 15.77 25.86
N ALA A 246 -5.55 16.77 26.60
CA ALA A 246 -5.21 18.17 26.38
C ALA A 246 -3.76 18.52 26.75
N ALA A 247 -3.12 17.75 27.63
CA ALA A 247 -1.74 17.95 28.04
C ALA A 247 -0.73 17.72 26.90
N ARG A 248 -1.11 16.96 25.87
CA ARG A 248 -0.27 16.73 24.70
C ARG A 248 -0.49 17.82 23.66
N SER A 249 0.60 18.44 23.20
CA SER A 249 0.54 19.47 22.15
C SER A 249 0.25 18.86 20.77
N GLN A 250 0.79 17.68 20.48
CA GLN A 250 0.64 16.98 19.21
C GLN A 250 0.67 15.46 19.37
N TRP A 251 -0.05 14.78 18.50
CA TRP A 251 -0.06 13.33 18.34
C TRP A 251 0.61 12.99 17.00
N VAL A 252 1.75 12.31 17.06
CA VAL A 252 2.58 11.95 15.89
C VAL A 252 2.68 10.44 15.67
N GLY A 253 2.62 9.66 16.75
CA GLY A 253 2.57 8.20 16.67
C GLY A 253 1.16 7.69 16.34
N ALA A 254 0.12 8.37 16.84
CA ALA A 254 -1.26 7.93 16.69
C ALA A 254 -1.77 8.12 15.26
N SER A 255 -2.63 7.22 14.80
CA SER A 255 -3.40 7.48 13.58
C SER A 255 -4.30 8.70 13.79
N LEU A 256 -4.47 9.52 12.75
CA LEU A 256 -5.37 10.68 12.80
C LEU A 256 -6.80 10.26 13.16
N GLY A 257 -7.26 9.11 12.66
CA GLY A 257 -8.58 8.57 12.96
C GLY A 257 -8.79 8.25 14.44
N SER A 258 -7.80 7.61 15.06
CA SER A 258 -7.79 7.34 16.51
C SER A 258 -7.85 8.63 17.32
N VAL A 259 -7.03 9.63 16.98
CA VAL A 259 -7.01 10.94 17.65
C VAL A 259 -8.34 11.67 17.49
N MET A 260 -8.91 11.69 16.29
CA MET A 260 -10.20 12.33 16.00
C MET A 260 -11.33 11.68 16.78
N GLU A 261 -11.34 10.35 16.93
CA GLU A 261 -12.38 9.66 17.69
C GLU A 261 -12.27 9.93 19.19
N VAL A 262 -11.06 9.90 19.76
CA VAL A 262 -10.86 10.25 21.18
C VAL A 262 -11.22 11.71 21.43
N ASN A 263 -10.78 12.64 20.56
CA ASN A 263 -11.17 14.05 20.61
C ASN A 263 -12.71 14.20 20.60
N ARG A 264 -13.40 13.52 19.67
CA ARG A 264 -14.86 13.57 19.56
C ARG A 264 -15.56 13.10 20.84
N ARG A 265 -15.13 11.98 21.41
CA ARG A 265 -15.70 11.43 22.65
C ARG A 265 -15.48 12.38 23.82
N LEU A 266 -14.26 12.87 24.01
CA LEU A 266 -13.90 13.72 25.15
C LEU A 266 -14.50 15.12 25.08
N ARG A 267 -14.73 15.68 23.88
CA ARG A 267 -15.40 16.97 23.71
C ARG A 267 -16.90 16.91 24.05
N GLN A 268 -17.52 15.74 24.05
CA GLN A 268 -18.94 15.61 24.36
C GLN A 268 -19.20 16.05 25.81
N GLY A 269 -20.03 17.10 25.97
CA GLY A 269 -20.37 17.65 27.29
C GLY A 269 -19.19 18.31 28.02
N ALA A 270 -18.14 18.72 27.31
CA ALA A 270 -17.04 19.48 27.89
C ALA A 270 -17.47 20.93 28.11
N SER A 271 -17.06 21.53 29.23
CA SER A 271 -17.24 22.96 29.47
C SER A 271 -16.24 23.78 28.63
N PRO A 272 -16.48 25.08 28.39
CA PRO A 272 -15.56 25.91 27.60
C PRO A 272 -14.12 25.92 28.15
N GLU A 273 -13.95 25.81 29.47
CA GLU A 273 -12.61 25.81 30.09
C GLU A 273 -11.84 24.50 29.86
N GLU A 274 -12.55 23.41 29.52
CA GLU A 274 -11.95 22.11 29.20
C GLU A 274 -11.54 21.98 27.73
N LEU A 275 -12.01 22.87 26.85
CA LEU A 275 -11.72 22.88 25.41
C LEU A 275 -10.39 23.57 25.10
N ILE A 276 -9.31 23.01 25.63
CA ILE A 276 -7.94 23.53 25.49
C ILE A 276 -6.98 22.49 24.87
N GLY A 277 -5.80 22.93 24.42
CA GLY A 277 -4.79 22.05 23.85
C GLY A 277 -5.33 21.22 22.67
N GLY A 278 -5.09 19.91 22.69
CA GLY A 278 -5.64 18.99 21.67
C GLY A 278 -7.17 18.92 21.61
N LEU A 279 -7.89 19.44 22.62
CA LEU A 279 -9.35 19.55 22.62
C LEU A 279 -9.84 20.92 22.14
N ALA A 280 -9.00 21.88 21.79
CA ALA A 280 -9.45 23.19 21.33
C ALA A 280 -10.21 23.11 19.99
N SER A 281 -9.65 22.35 19.04
CA SER A 281 -10.28 22.05 17.76
C SER A 281 -11.19 20.83 17.84
N ASP A 282 -12.30 20.86 17.11
CA ASP A 282 -13.14 19.68 16.88
C ASP A 282 -12.52 18.74 15.83
N SER A 283 -13.04 17.51 15.75
CA SER A 283 -12.57 16.50 14.81
C SER A 283 -12.65 16.95 13.35
N ASP A 284 -13.66 17.74 12.99
CA ASP A 284 -13.86 18.18 11.61
C ASP A 284 -12.85 19.26 11.22
N ALA A 285 -12.49 20.14 12.15
CA ALA A 285 -11.41 21.11 12.01
C ALA A 285 -10.06 20.39 11.84
N LEU A 286 -9.76 19.40 12.69
CA LEU A 286 -8.53 18.60 12.58
C LEU A 286 -8.40 17.94 11.19
N TRP A 287 -9.50 17.37 10.68
CA TRP A 287 -9.52 16.80 9.34
C TRP A 287 -9.36 17.86 8.25
N ARG A 288 -10.08 18.98 8.33
CA ARG A 288 -9.96 20.08 7.36
C ARG A 288 -8.53 20.60 7.28
N ASP A 289 -7.87 20.81 8.42
CA ASP A 289 -6.49 21.29 8.48
C ASP A 289 -5.53 20.30 7.81
N ARG A 290 -5.68 18.99 8.10
CA ARG A 290 -4.90 17.94 7.43
C ARG A 290 -5.14 17.91 5.93
N SER A 291 -6.40 17.91 5.50
CA SER A 291 -6.78 17.85 4.07
C SER A 291 -6.27 19.08 3.31
N ASN A 292 -6.37 20.27 3.90
CA ASN A 292 -5.87 21.51 3.33
C ASN A 292 -4.35 21.48 3.17
N ALA A 293 -3.61 21.03 4.19
CA ALA A 293 -2.16 20.89 4.12
C ALA A 293 -1.73 19.89 3.03
N MET A 294 -2.42 18.76 2.91
CA MET A 294 -2.15 17.76 1.87
C MET A 294 -2.45 18.27 0.46
N ARG A 295 -3.56 19.00 0.27
CA ARG A 295 -3.88 19.64 -1.02
C ARG A 295 -2.87 20.72 -1.39
N ALA A 296 -2.44 21.54 -0.43
CA ALA A 296 -1.43 22.55 -0.67
C ALA A 296 -0.10 21.92 -1.10
N ALA A 297 0.34 20.84 -0.44
CA ALA A 297 1.53 20.10 -0.83
C ALA A 297 1.42 19.44 -2.22
N LEU A 298 0.24 18.92 -2.57
CA LEU A 298 -0.02 18.37 -3.90
C LEU A 298 0.14 19.42 -4.99
N VAL A 299 -0.48 20.59 -4.84
CA VAL A 299 -0.45 21.67 -5.84
C VAL A 299 0.92 22.34 -5.91
N ALA A 300 1.67 22.41 -4.81
CA ALA A 300 3.02 22.96 -4.80
C ALA A 300 4.00 22.17 -5.69
N ASN A 301 3.71 20.88 -5.97
CA ASN A 301 4.52 20.04 -6.84
C ASN A 301 4.08 20.10 -8.32
N ASP A 302 3.12 20.96 -8.69
CA ASP A 302 2.66 21.08 -10.08
C ASP A 302 3.73 21.66 -11.02
N ASP A 303 4.68 22.43 -10.48
CA ASP A 303 5.81 22.98 -11.25
C ASP A 303 6.99 21.99 -11.36
N ASP A 304 6.91 20.82 -10.69
CA ASP A 304 7.91 19.75 -10.82
C ASP A 304 7.53 18.74 -11.92
N ASN A 305 8.07 18.99 -13.11
CA ASN A 305 7.88 18.11 -14.27
C ASN A 305 8.22 16.63 -13.95
N LYS A 306 9.21 16.35 -13.10
CA LYS A 306 9.60 14.96 -12.80
C LYS A 306 8.45 14.23 -12.10
N THR A 307 7.76 14.90 -11.18
CA THR A 307 6.62 14.35 -10.46
C THR A 307 5.43 14.12 -11.37
N LEU A 308 5.12 15.05 -12.27
CA LEU A 308 3.99 14.89 -13.20
C LEU A 308 4.25 13.79 -14.24
N PHE A 309 5.45 13.70 -14.81
CA PHE A 309 5.77 12.66 -15.78
C PHE A 309 5.83 11.24 -15.18
N ALA A 310 5.95 11.11 -13.85
CA ALA A 310 5.80 9.83 -13.16
C ALA A 310 4.39 9.22 -13.31
N LEU A 311 3.37 10.03 -13.64
CA LEU A 311 2.02 9.55 -13.98
C LEU A 311 1.96 8.78 -15.30
N THR A 312 3.04 8.80 -16.10
CA THR A 312 3.14 8.11 -17.38
C THR A 312 4.16 6.96 -17.32
N PRO A 313 3.84 5.85 -16.64
CA PRO A 313 4.78 4.73 -16.53
C PRO A 313 5.24 4.20 -17.90
N GLY A 314 6.51 3.79 -17.94
CA GLY A 314 7.11 3.21 -19.13
C GLY A 314 6.42 1.91 -19.57
N LEU A 315 6.48 1.61 -20.87
CA LEU A 315 5.99 0.34 -21.39
C LEU A 315 6.92 -0.81 -20.95
N ARG A 316 6.35 -1.86 -20.37
CA ARG A 316 7.06 -3.12 -20.14
C ARG A 316 6.72 -4.10 -21.28
N PRO A 317 7.71 -4.52 -22.09
CA PRO A 317 7.43 -5.43 -23.20
C PRO A 317 7.12 -6.84 -22.69
N SER A 318 6.40 -7.64 -23.47
CA SER A 318 6.12 -9.04 -23.12
C SER A 318 7.40 -9.84 -22.91
N SER A 319 8.46 -9.53 -23.67
CA SER A 319 9.77 -10.17 -23.55
C SER A 319 10.39 -10.07 -22.15
N ALA A 320 10.11 -9.00 -21.39
CA ALA A 320 10.59 -8.85 -20.03
C ALA A 320 9.97 -9.90 -19.08
N TYR A 321 8.70 -10.24 -19.29
CA TYR A 321 7.98 -11.25 -18.51
C TYR A 321 8.26 -12.67 -19.02
N GLU A 322 8.23 -12.87 -20.35
CA GLU A 322 8.50 -14.17 -20.99
C GLU A 322 9.91 -14.68 -20.66
N ALA A 323 10.90 -13.78 -20.48
CA ALA A 323 12.26 -14.13 -20.07
C ALA A 323 12.34 -14.78 -18.67
N LEU A 324 11.35 -14.52 -17.80
CA LEU A 324 11.31 -15.07 -16.44
C LEU A 324 10.79 -16.51 -16.40
N SER A 325 10.02 -16.92 -17.42
CA SER A 325 9.28 -18.19 -17.48
C SER A 325 10.08 -19.39 -16.98
N LYS A 326 11.24 -19.67 -17.60
CA LYS A 326 12.07 -20.84 -17.25
C LYS A 326 12.50 -20.87 -15.78
N ASN A 327 12.80 -19.72 -15.20
CA ASN A 327 13.30 -19.63 -13.84
C ASN A 327 12.13 -19.71 -12.84
N VAL A 328 11.06 -18.94 -13.08
CA VAL A 328 9.89 -18.88 -12.20
C VAL A 328 9.15 -20.22 -12.11
N TRP A 329 9.03 -20.96 -13.21
CA TRP A 329 8.30 -22.23 -13.22
C TRP A 329 9.08 -23.44 -12.68
N ARG A 330 10.36 -23.27 -12.37
CA ARG A 330 11.23 -24.37 -11.92
C ARG A 330 11.25 -24.50 -10.39
N VAL A 331 10.37 -25.33 -9.84
CA VAL A 331 10.25 -25.55 -8.39
C VAL A 331 11.15 -26.66 -7.82
N ASP A 332 11.45 -27.70 -8.60
CA ASP A 332 12.21 -28.89 -8.17
C ASP A 332 13.68 -28.60 -7.83
N LYS A 333 14.28 -27.68 -8.60
CA LYS A 333 15.67 -27.25 -8.51
C LYS A 333 15.72 -25.73 -8.72
N SER A 334 14.90 -25.02 -7.96
CA SER A 334 14.82 -23.56 -8.02
C SER A 334 16.21 -22.96 -7.85
N LYS A 335 16.54 -22.05 -8.77
CA LYS A 335 17.73 -21.19 -8.67
C LYS A 335 17.41 -19.84 -8.02
N LEU A 336 16.14 -19.58 -7.70
CA LEU A 336 15.66 -18.33 -7.14
C LEU A 336 15.76 -18.37 -5.62
N VAL A 337 15.52 -19.54 -5.01
CA VAL A 337 15.70 -19.74 -3.57
C VAL A 337 17.20 -19.71 -3.26
N LEU A 338 17.63 -18.68 -2.54
CA LEU A 338 19.02 -18.54 -2.12
C LEU A 338 19.31 -19.55 -1.01
N LYS A 339 20.27 -20.45 -1.27
CA LYS A 339 20.92 -21.24 -0.24
C LYS A 339 22.04 -20.40 0.34
N LEU A 340 21.82 -19.83 1.51
CA LEU A 340 22.85 -19.06 2.17
C LEU A 340 23.41 -19.90 3.33
N GLU A 341 24.63 -20.39 3.15
CA GLU A 341 25.36 -21.16 4.18
C GLU A 341 25.67 -20.33 5.44
N MET A 342 25.60 -19.00 5.36
CA MET A 342 25.76 -18.08 6.50
C MET A 342 24.43 -17.70 7.20
N LEU A 343 23.27 -18.13 6.69
CA LEU A 343 21.96 -17.87 7.29
C LEU A 343 21.58 -18.86 8.42
N ASP A 344 22.40 -19.84 8.77
CA ASP A 344 22.24 -20.55 10.06
C ASP A 344 22.28 -19.54 11.24
N SER A 345 22.80 -18.33 11.00
CA SER A 345 22.76 -17.18 11.90
C SER A 345 21.56 -16.23 11.73
N THR A 346 20.77 -16.32 10.64
CA THR A 346 19.62 -15.44 10.47
C THR A 346 18.37 -15.97 11.13
N LYS A 347 17.89 -15.15 12.04
CA LYS A 347 16.74 -15.38 12.91
C LYS A 347 15.39 -15.35 12.19
N THR A 348 15.38 -15.18 10.86
CA THR A 348 14.15 -15.20 10.06
C THR A 348 13.81 -16.61 9.61
N LYS A 349 12.54 -17.00 9.79
CA LYS A 349 11.99 -18.29 9.30
C LYS A 349 11.60 -18.26 7.81
N MET A 350 11.96 -17.20 7.09
CA MET A 350 11.58 -16.95 5.71
C MET A 350 12.71 -17.35 4.76
N GLU A 351 12.37 -18.03 3.67
CA GLU A 351 13.30 -18.31 2.57
C GLU A 351 13.48 -17.06 1.71
N LEU A 352 14.69 -16.83 1.21
CA LEU A 352 15.00 -15.68 0.36
C LEU A 352 14.91 -16.03 -1.13
N LEU A 353 14.29 -15.16 -1.90
CA LEU A 353 14.16 -15.22 -3.36
C LEU A 353 15.00 -14.12 -4.02
N PHE A 354 15.75 -14.50 -5.04
CA PHE A 354 16.51 -13.57 -5.86
C PHE A 354 16.55 -13.99 -7.34
N LEU A 355 16.23 -13.05 -8.22
CA LEU A 355 16.23 -13.17 -9.68
C LEU A 355 17.30 -12.21 -10.21
N PRO A 356 18.49 -12.72 -10.58
CA PRO A 356 19.56 -11.86 -11.06
C PRO A 356 19.18 -11.22 -12.40
N LEU A 357 19.54 -9.93 -12.56
CA LEU A 357 19.43 -9.16 -13.80
C LEU A 357 18.00 -8.96 -14.34
N ALA A 358 16.97 -9.25 -13.55
CA ALA A 358 15.58 -8.96 -13.92
C ALA A 358 15.24 -7.48 -13.65
N ASP A 359 14.36 -6.90 -14.48
CA ASP A 359 13.74 -5.60 -14.18
C ASP A 359 13.00 -5.69 -12.84
N PRO A 360 13.24 -4.79 -11.86
CA PRO A 360 12.65 -4.85 -10.54
C PRO A 360 11.15 -5.07 -10.50
N ALA A 361 10.40 -4.42 -11.39
CA ALA A 361 8.95 -4.50 -11.36
C ALA A 361 8.44 -5.85 -11.86
N THR A 362 9.03 -6.39 -12.94
CA THR A 362 8.72 -7.73 -13.41
C THR A 362 9.23 -8.83 -12.46
N ALA A 363 10.35 -8.58 -11.79
CA ALA A 363 10.93 -9.50 -10.81
C ALA A 363 9.98 -9.74 -9.63
N MET A 364 9.24 -8.72 -9.16
CA MET A 364 8.32 -8.90 -8.03
C MET A 364 7.16 -9.82 -8.38
N GLU A 365 6.55 -9.63 -9.55
CA GLU A 365 5.51 -10.55 -10.05
C GLU A 365 6.07 -11.97 -10.23
N GLY A 366 7.32 -12.08 -10.70
CA GLY A 366 8.03 -13.36 -10.78
C GLY A 366 8.26 -14.04 -9.43
N TYR A 367 8.65 -13.29 -8.39
CA TYR A 367 8.81 -13.83 -7.03
C TYR A 367 7.49 -14.30 -6.43
N VAL A 368 6.42 -13.51 -6.59
CA VAL A 368 5.09 -13.86 -6.07
C VAL A 368 4.57 -15.12 -6.76
N LEU A 369 4.70 -15.23 -8.09
CA LEU A 369 4.33 -16.45 -8.82
C LEU A 369 5.20 -17.65 -8.39
N HIS A 370 6.51 -17.47 -8.25
CA HIS A 370 7.39 -18.56 -7.82
C HIS A 370 7.06 -19.05 -6.41
N ALA A 371 6.78 -18.15 -5.46
CA ALA A 371 6.36 -18.48 -4.10
C ALA A 371 5.05 -19.29 -4.10
N ALA A 372 4.08 -18.92 -4.95
CA ALA A 372 2.83 -19.65 -5.13
C ALA A 372 3.06 -21.08 -5.67
N LEU A 373 3.92 -21.22 -6.69
CA LEU A 373 4.27 -22.53 -7.27
C LEU A 373 4.99 -23.41 -6.24
N LEU A 374 5.92 -22.86 -5.46
CA LEU A 374 6.60 -23.57 -4.38
C LEU A 374 5.63 -24.01 -3.29
N ALA A 375 4.70 -23.14 -2.87
CA ALA A 375 3.66 -23.48 -1.91
C ALA A 375 2.84 -24.69 -2.37
N LYS A 376 2.34 -24.67 -3.63
CA LYS A 376 1.58 -25.80 -4.20
C LYS A 376 2.42 -27.07 -4.29
N SER A 377 3.70 -26.98 -4.72
CA SER A 377 4.57 -28.16 -4.78
C SER A 377 4.86 -28.79 -3.42
N ARG A 378 4.71 -28.01 -2.34
CA ARG A 378 4.90 -28.44 -0.95
C ARG A 378 3.58 -28.87 -0.27
N GLY A 379 2.46 -28.86 -1.00
CA GLY A 379 1.15 -29.23 -0.46
C GLY A 379 0.46 -28.15 0.37
N HIS A 380 0.93 -26.90 0.31
CA HIS A 380 0.34 -25.77 1.02
C HIS A 380 -0.66 -25.00 0.14
N ASN A 381 -1.66 -24.37 0.76
CA ASN A 381 -2.64 -23.55 0.05
C ASN A 381 -2.18 -22.09 -0.21
N GLY A 382 -1.05 -21.66 0.34
CA GLY A 382 -0.48 -20.34 0.06
C GLY A 382 0.79 -20.00 0.84
N PHE A 383 1.00 -18.71 1.06
CA PHE A 383 2.24 -18.18 1.63
C PHE A 383 2.05 -16.78 2.22
N VAL A 384 3.03 -16.35 3.02
CA VAL A 384 3.27 -14.95 3.38
C VAL A 384 4.54 -14.44 2.68
N PHE A 385 4.62 -13.14 2.43
CA PHE A 385 5.62 -12.54 1.55
C PHE A 385 6.09 -11.19 2.08
N THR A 386 7.39 -10.91 1.98
CA THR A 386 7.97 -9.60 2.30
C THR A 386 8.96 -9.20 1.21
N PRO A 387 8.87 -8.00 0.63
CA PRO A 387 9.81 -7.55 -0.37
C PRO A 387 11.10 -7.07 0.31
N LEU A 388 12.24 -7.32 -0.33
CA LEU A 388 13.55 -6.86 0.14
C LEU A 388 14.08 -5.85 -0.87
N ILE A 389 13.93 -4.56 -0.55
CA ILE A 389 14.31 -3.45 -1.43
C ILE A 389 15.50 -2.73 -0.80
N GLY A 390 16.68 -2.88 -1.41
CA GLY A 390 17.89 -2.13 -1.07
C GLY A 390 18.34 -1.26 -2.24
N ASN A 391 19.36 -0.42 -1.99
CA ASN A 391 19.81 0.64 -2.93
C ASN A 391 20.06 0.18 -4.38
N ASN A 392 20.30 -1.10 -4.66
CA ASN A 392 20.39 -1.67 -6.01
C ASN A 392 19.94 -3.14 -6.11
N ILE A 393 19.26 -3.67 -5.08
CA ILE A 393 18.92 -5.10 -5.01
C ILE A 393 17.43 -5.19 -4.69
N VAL A 394 16.71 -5.95 -5.51
CA VAL A 394 15.31 -6.26 -5.26
C VAL A 394 15.17 -7.78 -5.14
N GLY A 395 14.98 -8.23 -3.91
CA GLY A 395 14.70 -9.61 -3.55
C GLY A 395 13.32 -9.71 -2.91
N ALA A 396 13.01 -10.90 -2.43
CA ALA A 396 11.88 -11.11 -1.54
C ALA A 396 12.24 -12.16 -0.50
N SER A 397 11.50 -12.20 0.59
CA SER A 397 11.44 -13.34 1.48
C SER A 397 10.01 -13.88 1.48
N PHE A 398 9.87 -15.20 1.65
CA PHE A 398 8.56 -15.84 1.72
C PHE A 398 8.62 -17.05 2.65
N ARG A 399 7.44 -17.47 3.10
CA ARG A 399 7.24 -18.76 3.76
C ARG A 399 5.91 -19.32 3.28
N SER A 400 5.91 -20.58 2.85
CA SER A 400 4.69 -21.31 2.48
C SER A 400 4.07 -21.98 3.70
N GLY A 401 2.75 -22.04 3.75
CA GLY A 401 1.98 -22.72 4.80
C GLY A 401 0.49 -22.63 4.53
N ASN A 402 -0.33 -23.07 5.48
CA ASN A 402 -1.78 -23.03 5.29
C ASN A 402 -2.41 -21.83 5.99
N ARG A 403 -3.44 -21.29 5.33
CA ARG A 403 -4.30 -20.24 5.87
C ARG A 403 -4.77 -20.58 7.29
N GLY A 404 -4.57 -19.66 8.23
CA GLY A 404 -4.99 -19.81 9.62
C GLY A 404 -4.04 -20.61 10.51
N GLU A 405 -2.97 -21.19 9.96
CA GLU A 405 -1.86 -21.68 10.79
C GLU A 405 -1.11 -20.51 11.43
N LYS A 406 -0.44 -20.77 12.56
CA LYS A 406 0.36 -19.76 13.26
C LYS A 406 1.38 -19.12 12.30
N GLY A 407 1.33 -17.80 12.18
CA GLY A 407 2.16 -17.03 11.26
C GLY A 407 1.55 -16.81 9.87
N PHE A 408 0.36 -17.35 9.61
CA PHE A 408 -0.36 -17.20 8.35
C PHE A 408 -1.71 -16.50 8.56
N PRO A 409 -1.72 -15.29 9.16
CA PRO A 409 -2.95 -14.59 9.47
C PRO A 409 -3.69 -14.18 8.18
N GLU A 410 -5.02 -14.28 8.19
CA GLU A 410 -5.88 -14.08 7.01
C GLU A 410 -5.64 -12.75 6.28
N ASP A 411 -5.38 -11.67 7.03
CA ASP A 411 -5.18 -10.33 6.49
C ASP A 411 -3.83 -10.16 5.75
N LEU A 412 -2.86 -11.05 5.96
CA LEU A 412 -1.54 -11.04 5.29
C LEU A 412 -1.28 -12.26 4.41
N PHE A 413 -2.16 -13.25 4.45
CA PHE A 413 -2.04 -14.48 3.67
C PHE A 413 -2.29 -14.26 2.18
N ILE A 414 -1.47 -14.87 1.33
CA ILE A 414 -1.62 -14.90 -0.13
C ILE A 414 -1.99 -16.31 -0.60
N SER A 415 -3.14 -16.42 -1.28
CA SER A 415 -3.58 -17.66 -1.94
C SER A 415 -2.67 -18.03 -3.10
N ALA A 416 -2.09 -19.24 -3.07
CA ALA A 416 -1.26 -19.71 -4.18
C ALA A 416 -2.07 -19.93 -5.46
N GLU A 417 -3.31 -20.41 -5.32
CA GLU A 417 -4.19 -20.66 -6.46
C GLU A 417 -4.55 -19.36 -7.19
N ASP A 418 -4.93 -18.32 -6.45
CA ASP A 418 -5.29 -17.03 -7.03
C ASP A 418 -4.09 -16.38 -7.75
N VAL A 419 -2.89 -16.50 -7.17
CA VAL A 419 -1.66 -16.00 -7.78
C VAL A 419 -1.39 -16.72 -9.10
N ILE A 420 -1.41 -18.05 -9.11
CA ILE A 420 -1.15 -18.84 -10.31
C ILE A 420 -2.16 -18.50 -11.40
N ALA A 421 -3.45 -18.43 -11.05
CA ALA A 421 -4.52 -18.09 -11.99
C ALA A 421 -4.33 -16.70 -12.63
N LYS A 422 -3.85 -15.71 -11.87
CA LYS A 422 -3.69 -14.33 -12.36
C LYS A 422 -2.37 -14.07 -13.09
N LEU A 423 -1.27 -14.73 -12.69
CA LEU A 423 0.06 -14.44 -13.20
C LEU A 423 0.55 -15.42 -14.27
N SER A 424 -0.01 -16.62 -14.39
CA SER A 424 0.39 -17.58 -15.43
C SER A 424 0.19 -17.03 -16.84
N ALA A 425 -0.88 -16.27 -17.10
CA ALA A 425 -1.11 -15.67 -18.42
C ALA A 425 -0.02 -14.65 -18.82
N VAL A 426 0.59 -13.99 -17.83
CA VAL A 426 1.61 -12.94 -17.99
C VAL A 426 3.01 -13.54 -18.05
N ILE A 427 3.30 -14.49 -17.15
CA ILE A 427 4.54 -15.26 -17.08
C ILE A 427 4.16 -16.73 -17.38
N PRO A 428 3.97 -17.09 -18.66
CA PRO A 428 3.52 -18.43 -19.06
C PRO A 428 4.54 -19.50 -18.68
N ASP A 429 4.07 -20.73 -18.50
CA ASP A 429 4.99 -21.86 -18.35
C ASP A 429 5.80 -22.08 -19.64
N PRO A 430 6.96 -22.77 -19.56
CA PRO A 430 7.83 -22.93 -20.74
C PRO A 430 7.17 -23.64 -21.94
N VAL A 431 6.24 -24.56 -21.70
CA VAL A 431 5.53 -25.30 -22.76
C VAL A 431 4.52 -24.37 -23.44
N GLU A 432 3.71 -23.65 -22.66
CA GLU A 432 2.78 -22.66 -23.20
C GLU A 432 3.52 -21.55 -23.96
N LEU A 433 4.64 -21.06 -23.42
CA LEU A 433 5.47 -20.05 -24.07
C LEU A 433 6.01 -20.53 -25.42
N GLN A 434 6.42 -21.79 -25.51
CA GLN A 434 6.87 -22.37 -26.77
C GLN A 434 5.73 -22.41 -27.80
N GLN A 435 4.54 -22.87 -27.41
CA GLN A 435 3.36 -22.87 -28.29
C GLN A 435 2.99 -21.47 -28.78
N ARG A 436 3.05 -20.46 -27.90
CA ARG A 436 2.81 -19.05 -28.27
C ARG A 436 3.82 -18.54 -29.29
N ARG A 437 5.06 -19.04 -29.28
CA ARG A 437 6.10 -18.66 -30.25
C ARG A 437 5.93 -19.36 -31.59
N GLU A 438 5.41 -20.58 -31.59
CA GLU A 438 5.14 -21.35 -32.81
C GLU A 438 3.91 -20.81 -33.57
N ASN A 439 2.98 -20.15 -32.87
CA ASN A 439 1.76 -19.56 -33.43
C ASN A 439 1.90 -18.07 -33.86
N ARG A 440 3.08 -17.46 -33.69
CA ARG A 440 3.39 -16.08 -34.11
C ARG A 440 4.24 -16.12 -35.37
#